data_AF-A0AAU9W2F3-F1
#
_entry.id   AF-A0AAU9W2F3-F1
#
_cell.length_a   1.000
_cell.length_b   1.000
_cell.length_c   1.000
_cell.angle_alpha   90.00
_cell.angle_beta   90.00
_cell.angle_gamma   90.00
#
_symmetry.space_group_name_H-M   'P 1'
#
loop_
_entity.id
_entity.type
_entity.pdbx_description
1 polymer ?
#
loop_
_entity_poly.entity_id
_entity_poly.type
_entity_poly.pdbx_seq_one_letter_code
_entity_poly.pdbx_strand_id
1 'polypeptide(L)'
;MYDLIEGDHYRATSLGRNTWKKLIGSDASLQLNCNREGFNVMGSVSGSKVRIGIIGNQENDCASPASPDSRIGFGAGGFPTGDPSCGNVGSFSSDNGDVTIRYSVAYKEIRCK
;
A
#
# COMPACT_ATOMS: atom_id res chain seq x y z
N MET A 1 21.43 3.36 -6.57
CA MET A 1 20.20 3.72 -5.81
C MET A 1 19.16 4.37 -6.70
N TYR A 2 19.52 4.92 -7.86
CA TYR A 2 18.57 5.37 -8.88
C TYR A 2 17.91 4.17 -9.58
N ASP A 3 18.65 3.18 -10.07
CA ASP A 3 18.12 2.01 -10.81
C ASP A 3 17.06 1.14 -10.08
N LEU A 4 16.93 1.20 -8.75
CA LEU A 4 15.96 0.40 -8.01
C LEU A 4 14.56 1.03 -7.99
N ILE A 5 14.53 2.37 -8.07
CA ILE A 5 13.33 3.21 -7.96
C ILE A 5 13.03 3.90 -9.30
N GLU A 6 14.01 3.92 -10.20
CA GLU A 6 13.94 4.48 -11.54
C GLU A 6 13.26 3.49 -12.50
N GLY A 7 12.20 3.98 -13.16
CA GLY A 7 11.31 3.18 -14.00
C GLY A 7 10.08 2.69 -13.23
N ASP A 8 8.95 2.54 -13.93
CA ASP A 8 7.66 2.06 -13.38
C ASP A 8 7.62 0.52 -13.29
N HIS A 9 8.77 -0.15 -13.17
CA HIS A 9 8.85 -1.61 -13.14
C HIS A 9 8.68 -2.16 -11.73
N TYR A 10 7.74 -3.09 -11.57
CA TYR A 10 7.53 -3.83 -10.33
C TYR A 10 8.78 -4.62 -9.93
N ARG A 11 9.18 -4.50 -8.65
CA ARG A 11 10.23 -5.33 -8.04
C ARG A 11 9.76 -5.84 -6.68
N ALA A 12 9.65 -7.15 -6.55
CA ALA A 12 9.18 -7.78 -5.33
C ALA A 12 10.15 -7.59 -4.14
N THR A 13 9.59 -7.48 -2.95
CA THR A 13 10.31 -7.64 -1.68
C THR A 13 9.81 -8.90 -0.95
N SER A 14 10.50 -9.27 0.13
CA SER A 14 10.13 -10.39 1.02
C SER A 14 10.04 -9.95 2.49
N LEU A 15 9.61 -8.70 2.75
CA LEU A 15 9.51 -8.15 4.11
C LEU A 15 8.30 -8.72 4.86
N GLY A 16 7.22 -9.02 4.12
CA GLY A 16 5.98 -9.57 4.64
C GLY A 16 5.02 -8.53 5.22
N ARG A 17 3.72 -8.85 5.18
CA ARG A 17 2.60 -8.01 5.68
C ARG A 17 2.91 -7.38 7.04
N ASN A 18 3.35 -8.18 8.00
CA ASN A 18 3.52 -7.73 9.38
C ASN A 18 4.59 -6.65 9.49
N THR A 19 5.62 -6.68 8.65
CA THR A 19 6.65 -5.64 8.62
C THR A 19 6.09 -4.32 8.11
N TRP A 20 5.27 -4.35 7.05
CA TRP A 20 4.57 -3.16 6.56
C TRP A 20 3.57 -2.61 7.57
N LYS A 21 2.79 -3.46 8.24
CA LYS A 21 1.85 -3.05 9.30
C LYS A 21 2.57 -2.41 10.50
N LYS A 22 3.76 -2.88 10.87
CA LYS A 22 4.58 -2.28 11.94
C LYS A 22 4.96 -0.82 11.68
N LEU A 23 5.08 -0.40 10.42
CA LEU A 23 5.33 1.01 10.07
C LEU A 23 4.17 1.92 10.48
N ILE A 24 2.97 1.37 10.57
CA ILE A 24 1.75 2.09 10.91
C ILE A 24 1.44 2.01 12.40
N GLY A 25 1.64 0.83 13.00
CA GLY A 25 1.38 0.57 14.41
C GLY A 25 0.06 -0.18 14.64
N SER A 26 -0.57 0.04 15.79
CA SER A 26 -1.84 -0.61 16.18
C SER A 26 -2.98 -0.33 15.21
N ASP A 27 -2.93 0.81 14.53
CA ASP A 27 -4.02 1.29 13.68
C ASP A 27 -3.93 0.73 12.25
N ALA A 28 -2.90 -0.07 11.96
CA ALA A 28 -2.66 -0.66 10.65
C ALA A 28 -3.81 -1.58 10.22
N SER A 29 -4.35 -1.35 9.02
CA SER A 29 -5.41 -2.16 8.43
C SER A 29 -5.09 -2.52 6.98
N LEU A 30 -5.20 -3.78 6.61
CA LEU A 30 -5.00 -4.23 5.23
C LEU A 30 -5.93 -5.41 4.97
N GLN A 31 -6.53 -5.52 3.79
CA GLN A 31 -7.26 -6.72 3.41
C GLN A 31 -6.29 -7.90 3.34
N LEU A 32 -6.78 -9.11 3.64
CA LEU A 32 -5.94 -10.27 4.00
C LEU A 32 -5.26 -10.96 2.81
N ASN A 33 -5.81 -10.76 1.61
CA ASN A 33 -5.40 -11.46 0.40
C ASN A 33 -4.69 -10.50 -0.57
N CYS A 34 -4.21 -11.03 -1.70
CA CYS A 34 -3.27 -10.38 -2.60
C CYS A 34 -2.14 -9.64 -1.85
N ASN A 35 -1.08 -10.32 -1.43
CA ASN A 35 -0.03 -9.69 -0.60
C ASN A 35 1.13 -9.14 -1.42
N ARG A 36 0.82 -8.37 -2.46
CA ARG A 36 1.85 -7.88 -3.39
C ARG A 36 2.62 -6.74 -2.77
N GLU A 37 3.91 -6.97 -2.52
CA GLU A 37 4.82 -6.01 -1.90
C GLU A 37 6.05 -5.71 -2.75
N GLY A 38 6.65 -4.54 -2.51
CA GLY A 38 7.94 -4.14 -3.04
C GLY A 38 7.97 -2.72 -3.61
N PHE A 39 8.69 -2.54 -4.71
CA PHE A 39 8.83 -1.27 -5.43
C PHE A 39 7.93 -1.23 -6.66
N ASN A 40 7.34 -0.07 -6.95
CA ASN A 40 6.39 0.16 -8.04
C ASN A 40 5.28 -0.90 -8.09
N VAL A 41 4.66 -1.12 -6.94
CA VAL A 41 3.58 -2.08 -6.75
C VAL A 41 2.29 -1.46 -7.28
N MET A 42 1.66 -2.15 -8.21
CA MET A 42 0.40 -1.72 -8.81
C MET A 42 -0.58 -2.89 -8.90
N GLY A 43 -1.84 -2.59 -8.61
CA GLY A 43 -2.98 -3.43 -8.95
C GLY A 43 -3.33 -3.30 -10.44
N SER A 44 -4.58 -3.63 -10.77
CA SER A 44 -5.14 -3.36 -12.10
C SER A 44 -5.19 -1.85 -12.41
N VAL A 45 -5.64 -1.48 -13.62
CA VAL A 45 -5.68 -0.10 -14.14
C VAL A 45 -6.31 0.92 -13.16
N SER A 46 -7.29 0.51 -12.35
CA SER A 46 -7.94 1.37 -11.36
C SER A 46 -7.57 1.07 -9.90
N GLY A 47 -6.86 -0.03 -9.62
CA GLY A 47 -6.58 -0.49 -8.26
C GLY A 47 -5.57 0.36 -7.49
N SER A 48 -5.41 0.01 -6.21
CA SER A 48 -4.39 0.54 -5.32
C SER A 48 -2.99 0.34 -5.89
N LYS A 49 -2.16 1.36 -5.70
CA LYS A 49 -0.74 1.36 -6.08
C LYS A 49 0.10 2.05 -5.01
N VAL A 50 1.36 1.65 -4.91
CA VAL A 50 2.39 2.23 -4.05
C VAL A 50 3.74 2.19 -4.77
N ARG A 51 4.55 3.25 -4.63
CA ARG A 51 5.95 3.25 -5.11
C ARG A 51 6.82 2.35 -4.27
N ILE A 52 6.60 2.30 -2.96
CA ILE A 52 7.28 1.41 -2.02
C ILE A 52 6.24 0.98 -1.00
N GLY A 53 5.87 -0.29 -0.96
CA GLY A 53 4.85 -0.74 -0.02
C GLY A 53 4.24 -2.09 -0.35
N ILE A 54 3.04 -2.30 0.18
CA ILE A 54 2.19 -3.46 -0.03
C ILE A 54 0.78 -3.00 -0.42
N ILE A 55 0.14 -3.74 -1.33
CA ILE A 55 -1.30 -3.62 -1.65
C ILE A 55 -1.99 -4.92 -1.27
N GLY A 56 -3.32 -4.88 -1.06
CA GLY A 56 -4.15 -6.04 -0.74
C GLY A 56 -5.60 -5.89 -1.19
N ASN A 57 -6.31 -7.02 -1.23
CA ASN A 57 -7.76 -7.14 -1.41
C ASN A 57 -8.31 -8.36 -0.66
N GLN A 58 -9.60 -8.62 -0.83
CA GLN A 58 -10.31 -9.81 -0.38
C GLN A 58 -10.17 -11.00 -1.34
N GLU A 59 -9.74 -10.80 -2.58
CA GLU A 59 -9.51 -11.87 -3.56
C GLU A 59 -8.08 -12.42 -3.53
N ASN A 60 -7.84 -13.59 -4.10
CA ASN A 60 -6.48 -14.14 -4.15
C ASN A 60 -5.57 -13.41 -5.15
N ASP A 61 -6.16 -12.81 -6.18
CA ASP A 61 -5.43 -12.21 -7.29
C ASP A 61 -5.23 -10.70 -7.12
N CYS A 62 -4.04 -10.24 -7.48
CA CYS A 62 -3.64 -8.84 -7.47
C CYS A 62 -3.87 -8.11 -8.80
N ALA A 63 -4.54 -8.75 -9.73
CA ALA A 63 -4.65 -8.33 -11.12
C ALA A 63 -6.10 -8.53 -11.63
N SER A 64 -6.40 -7.83 -12.73
CA SER A 64 -7.72 -7.86 -13.37
C SER A 64 -8.31 -9.27 -13.48
N PRO A 65 -9.58 -9.50 -13.08
CA PRO A 65 -10.59 -8.49 -12.74
C PRO A 65 -10.54 -8.01 -11.28
N ALA A 66 -9.85 -8.72 -10.38
CA ALA A 66 -9.75 -8.35 -8.97
C ALA A 66 -8.71 -7.24 -8.78
N SER A 67 -9.11 -6.15 -8.14
CA SER A 67 -8.27 -4.96 -8.04
C SER A 67 -8.01 -4.67 -6.59
N PRO A 68 -6.74 -4.68 -6.15
CA PRO A 68 -6.35 -4.26 -4.81
C PRO A 68 -7.00 -2.94 -4.41
N ASP A 69 -7.58 -2.91 -3.23
CA ASP A 69 -8.36 -1.80 -2.69
C ASP A 69 -7.96 -1.47 -1.24
N SER A 70 -6.87 -2.05 -0.76
CA SER A 70 -6.13 -1.62 0.42
C SER A 70 -4.63 -1.53 0.12
N ARG A 71 -3.93 -0.71 0.90
CA ARG A 71 -2.50 -0.41 0.70
C ARG A 71 -1.83 0.14 1.96
N ILE A 72 -0.54 -0.14 2.10
CA ILE A 72 0.39 0.50 3.03
C ILE A 72 1.65 0.88 2.28
N GLY A 73 2.10 2.12 2.39
CA GLY A 73 3.40 2.50 1.84
C GLY A 73 3.48 3.92 1.34
N PHE A 74 4.55 4.20 0.59
CA PHE A 74 4.94 5.48 0.02
C PHE A 74 4.64 5.55 -1.48
N GLY A 75 4.41 6.75 -1.99
CA GLY A 75 3.87 7.01 -3.32
C GLY A 75 2.53 6.30 -3.57
N ALA A 76 1.61 6.31 -2.59
CA ALA A 76 0.33 5.62 -2.69
C ALA A 76 -0.70 6.38 -3.54
N GLY A 77 -1.64 5.65 -4.14
CA GLY A 77 -2.79 6.19 -4.87
C GLY A 77 -3.68 5.09 -5.45
N GLY A 78 -4.64 5.47 -6.30
CA GLY A 78 -5.59 4.53 -6.93
C GLY A 78 -6.80 4.20 -6.06
N PHE A 79 -7.73 3.39 -6.56
CA PHE A 79 -8.96 3.00 -5.84
C PHE A 79 -8.65 2.41 -4.44
N PRO A 80 -9.48 2.66 -3.40
CA PRO A 80 -10.79 3.32 -3.41
C PRO A 80 -10.77 4.85 -3.33
N THR A 81 -9.63 5.45 -2.99
CA THR A 81 -9.52 6.89 -2.72
C THR A 81 -8.27 7.49 -3.38
N GLY A 82 -8.37 8.74 -3.85
CA GLY A 82 -7.26 9.42 -4.54
C GLY A 82 -6.02 9.78 -3.72
N ASP A 83 -5.98 9.47 -2.41
CA ASP A 83 -4.92 9.86 -1.45
C ASP A 83 -4.69 8.73 -0.41
N PRO A 84 -3.56 8.65 0.33
CA PRO A 84 -2.44 9.60 0.47
C PRO A 84 -1.13 9.20 -0.25
N SER A 85 -0.24 10.17 -0.49
CA SER A 85 1.11 9.90 -1.02
C SER A 85 1.92 8.97 -0.11
N CYS A 86 1.63 8.91 1.20
CA CYS A 86 1.91 7.71 1.98
C CYS A 86 1.02 7.53 3.19
N GLY A 87 1.00 6.30 3.68
CA GLY A 87 0.31 5.90 4.89
C GLY A 87 -0.38 4.58 4.67
N ASN A 88 -1.60 4.46 5.17
CA ASN A 88 -2.37 3.23 5.10
C ASN A 88 -3.82 3.51 4.71
N VAL A 89 -4.30 2.79 3.69
CA VAL A 89 -5.72 2.69 3.37
C VAL A 89 -6.12 1.24 3.55
N GLY A 90 -7.04 0.98 4.47
CA GLY A 90 -7.77 -0.28 4.59
C GLY A 90 -9.20 -0.04 4.17
N SER A 91 -9.76 -0.88 3.32
CA SER A 91 -11.16 -0.83 2.91
C SER A 91 -11.75 -2.24 2.79
N PHE A 92 -13.06 -2.35 2.63
CA PHE A 92 -13.80 -3.56 2.25
C PHE A 92 -13.31 -4.85 2.93
N SER A 93 -13.63 -5.00 4.22
CA SER A 93 -13.24 -6.15 5.05
C SER A 93 -11.73 -6.25 5.32
N SER A 94 -11.06 -5.10 5.48
CA SER A 94 -9.70 -5.07 6.00
C SER A 94 -9.63 -5.60 7.43
N ASP A 95 -8.47 -6.15 7.78
CA ASP A 95 -8.26 -6.88 9.04
C ASP A 95 -8.37 -6.03 10.32
N ASN A 96 -8.34 -4.69 10.20
CA ASN A 96 -8.57 -3.75 11.29
C ASN A 96 -9.59 -2.66 10.91
N GLY A 97 -10.58 -3.03 10.09
CA GLY A 97 -11.65 -2.14 9.63
C GLY A 97 -11.21 -1.13 8.57
N ASP A 98 -12.15 -0.30 8.14
CA ASP A 98 -11.88 0.71 7.11
C ASP A 98 -11.13 1.91 7.71
N VAL A 99 -9.95 2.22 7.17
CA VAL A 99 -9.07 3.28 7.67
C VAL A 99 -8.48 4.08 6.52
N THR A 100 -8.21 5.37 6.76
CA THR A 100 -7.37 6.20 5.91
C THR A 100 -6.43 7.00 6.81
N ILE A 101 -5.22 6.50 6.98
CA ILE A 101 -4.17 7.09 7.80
C ILE A 101 -3.21 7.84 6.89
N ARG A 102 -3.04 9.13 7.16
CA ARG A 102 -2.10 10.01 6.48
C ARG A 102 -1.01 10.44 7.46
N TYR A 103 0.24 10.43 7.04
CA TYR A 103 1.36 10.96 7.83
C TYR A 103 1.82 12.30 7.24
N SER A 104 2.05 13.40 8.00
CA SER A 104 2.67 14.70 7.54
C SER A 104 3.69 15.40 8.54
N VAL A 105 5.03 15.56 8.36
CA VAL A 105 6.00 15.87 9.49
C VAL A 105 6.12 17.34 9.80
N ALA A 106 5.72 17.70 11.02
CA ALA A 106 6.38 18.71 11.84
C ALA A 106 7.33 18.06 12.88
N TYR A 107 8.63 18.20 12.66
CA TYR A 107 9.78 17.74 13.47
C TYR A 107 10.01 16.22 13.68
N LYS A 108 10.99 15.70 12.92
CA LYS A 108 11.94 14.60 13.21
C LYS A 108 11.57 13.09 13.12
N GLU A 109 10.66 12.64 12.25
CA GLU A 109 10.75 11.32 11.52
C GLU A 109 9.51 10.98 10.69
N ILE A 110 9.74 10.34 9.53
CA ILE A 110 8.84 9.93 8.42
C ILE A 110 7.44 10.52 8.44
N ARG A 111 7.16 11.37 7.44
CA ARG A 111 5.79 11.71 7.10
C ARG A 111 5.71 12.18 5.64
N CYS A 112 4.56 11.97 5.01
CA CYS A 112 4.32 12.26 3.61
C CYS A 112 3.47 13.51 3.40
N LYS A 113 3.46 14.03 2.19
CA LYS A 113 2.69 15.24 1.86
C LYS A 113 1.46 14.85 1.06
#